data_AF-A0AAW9NRP6-F1
#
_entry.id   AF-A0AAW9NRP6-F1
#
_cell.length_a   1.000
_cell.length_b   1.000
_cell.length_c   1.000
_cell.angle_alpha   90.00
_cell.angle_beta   90.00
_cell.angle_gamma   90.00
#
_symmetry.space_group_name_H-M   'P 1'
#
loop_
_entity.id
_entity.type
_entity.pdbx_description
1 polymer ?
#
loop_
_entity_poly.entity_id
_entity_poly.type
_entity_poly.pdbx_seq_one_letter_code
_entity_poly.pdbx_strand_id
1 'polypeptide(L)' 'MIRNFTYLTLFCAASMMLIVGGVLLTKIPLIAQIIMISCGLIGGIVCFVSLIRMLVKQEKN' A
#
# COMPACT_ATOMS: atom_id res chain seq x y z
N MET A 1 -7.93 2.72 -18.73
CA MET A 1 -8.32 3.21 -17.40
C MET A 1 -8.29 2.10 -16.34
N ILE A 2 -8.94 0.95 -16.61
CA ILE A 2 -9.05 -0.21 -15.69
C ILE A 2 -7.69 -0.79 -15.24
N ARG A 3 -6.71 -1.01 -16.15
CA ARG A 3 -5.38 -1.55 -15.77
C ARG A 3 -4.71 -0.76 -14.65
N ASN A 4 -4.71 0.57 -14.72
CA ASN A 4 -3.98 1.40 -13.77
C ASN A 4 -4.72 1.48 -12.40
N PHE A 5 -6.03 1.24 -12.38
CA PHE A 5 -6.82 1.08 -11.16
C PHE A 5 -6.61 -0.31 -10.52
N THR A 6 -6.51 -1.37 -11.35
CA THR A 6 -6.19 -2.73 -10.91
C THR A 6 -4.79 -2.82 -10.29
N TYR A 7 -3.79 -2.16 -10.88
CA TYR A 7 -2.44 -2.09 -10.28
C TYR A 7 -2.46 -1.43 -8.91
N LEU A 8 -3.26 -0.39 -8.77
CA LEU A 8 -3.35 0.38 -7.53
C LEU A 8 -4.03 -0.40 -6.41
N THR A 9 -5.11 -1.10 -6.72
CA THR A 9 -5.79 -2.01 -5.78
C THR A 9 -4.93 -3.21 -5.40
N LEU A 10 -4.18 -3.80 -6.34
CA LEU A 10 -3.21 -4.86 -6.05
C LEU A 10 -2.10 -4.37 -5.12
N PHE A 11 -1.58 -3.17 -5.35
CA PHE A 11 -0.52 -2.59 -4.51
C PHE A 11 -1.05 -2.30 -3.09
N CYS A 12 -2.27 -1.78 -2.99
CA CYS A 12 -2.92 -1.53 -1.69
C CYS A 12 -3.17 -2.83 -0.92
N ALA A 13 -3.66 -3.87 -1.60
CA ALA A 13 -3.87 -5.19 -1.02
C ALA A 13 -2.55 -5.80 -0.52
N ALA A 14 -1.47 -5.68 -1.31
CA ALA A 14 -0.14 -6.14 -0.91
C ALA A 14 0.41 -5.37 0.31
N SER A 15 0.23 -4.04 0.35
CA SER A 15 0.64 -3.21 1.51
C SER A 15 -0.16 -3.55 2.77
N MET A 16 -1.48 -3.73 2.67
CA MET A 16 -2.33 -4.19 3.78
C MET A 16 -1.90 -5.56 4.29
N MET A 17 -1.61 -6.49 3.38
CA MET A 17 -1.18 -7.85 3.73
C MET A 17 0.19 -7.87 4.43
N LEU A 18 1.11 -6.99 4.03
CA LEU A 18 2.40 -6.79 4.71
C LEU A 18 2.24 -6.19 6.10
N ILE A 19 1.34 -5.20 6.27
CA ILE A 19 1.08 -4.58 7.59
C ILE A 19 0.41 -5.60 8.52
N VAL A 20 -0.65 -6.26 8.06
CA VAL A 20 -1.38 -7.27 8.86
C VAL A 20 -0.47 -8.46 9.17
N GLY A 21 0.33 -8.93 8.21
CA GLY A 21 1.34 -9.97 8.43
C GLY A 21 2.39 -9.54 9.45
N GLY A 22 2.92 -8.32 9.33
CA GLY A 22 3.84 -7.75 10.31
C GLY A 22 3.23 -7.69 11.71
N VAL A 23 1.96 -7.30 11.85
CA VAL A 23 1.28 -7.23 13.15
C VAL A 23 0.94 -8.62 13.71
N LEU A 24 0.51 -9.59 12.89
CA LEU A 24 0.17 -10.94 13.35
C LEU A 24 1.40 -11.76 13.72
N LEU A 25 2.50 -11.63 12.98
CA LEU A 25 3.74 -12.36 13.25
C LEU A 25 4.56 -11.67 14.36
N THR A 26 3.99 -11.61 15.57
CA THR A 26 4.62 -11.11 16.81
C THR A 26 5.79 -11.97 17.31
N LYS A 27 6.02 -13.14 16.69
CA LYS A 27 7.15 -14.04 17.00
C LYS A 27 8.45 -13.66 16.29
N ILE A 28 8.41 -12.67 15.40
CA ILE A 28 9.57 -12.20 14.62
C ILE A 28 10.32 -11.13 15.44
N PRO A 29 11.66 -11.03 15.35
CA PRO A 29 12.42 -9.94 15.96
C PRO A 29 11.82 -8.56 15.63
N LEU A 30 11.66 -7.72 16.65
CA LEU A 30 11.06 -6.38 16.59
C LEU A 30 11.59 -5.54 15.41
N ILE A 31 12.88 -5.66 15.11
CA ILE A 31 13.54 -4.95 14.01
C ILE A 31 12.91 -5.31 12.66
N ALA A 32 12.70 -6.60 12.37
CA ALA A 32 12.10 -7.01 11.11
C ALA A 32 10.61 -6.65 11.03
N GLN A 33 9.92 -6.60 12.17
CA GLN A 33 8.54 -6.13 12.25
C GLN A 33 8.41 -4.65 11.89
N ILE A 34 9.31 -3.81 12.42
CA ILE A 34 9.36 -2.37 12.11
C ILE A 34 9.67 -2.14 10.63
N ILE A 35 10.58 -2.90 10.04
CA ILE A 35 10.92 -2.79 8.60
C ILE A 35 9.70 -3.21 7.74
N MET A 36 9.01 -4.30 8.06
CA MET A 36 7.79 -4.70 7.34
C MET A 36 6.69 -3.65 7.41
N ILE A 37 6.42 -3.11 8.61
CA ILE A 37 5.38 -2.10 8.79
C ILE A 37 5.75 -0.80 8.06
N SER A 38 7.00 -0.34 8.16
CA SER A 38 7.45 0.89 7.49
C SER A 38 7.43 0.75 5.97
N CYS A 39 7.85 -0.39 5.39
CA CYS A 39 7.68 -0.68 3.97
C CYS A 39 6.21 -0.70 3.55
N GLY A 40 5.34 -1.33 4.33
CA GLY A 40 3.90 -1.34 4.09
C GLY A 40 3.30 0.07 4.11
N LEU A 41 3.73 0.92 5.05
CA LEU A 41 3.29 2.30 5.19
C LEU A 41 3.70 3.16 3.98
N ILE A 42 4.96 3.06 3.56
CA ILE A 42 5.49 3.78 2.39
C ILE A 42 4.72 3.35 1.13
N GLY A 43 4.47 2.05 0.98
CA GLY A 43 3.68 1.52 -0.13
C GLY A 43 2.24 2.04 -0.14
N GLY A 44 1.61 2.14 1.04
CA GLY A 44 0.30 2.75 1.22
C GLY A 44 0.26 4.22 0.81
N ILE A 45 1.27 5.01 1.20
CA ILE A 45 1.37 6.44 0.85
C ILE A 45 1.49 6.62 -0.67
N VAL A 46 2.36 5.85 -1.34
CA VAL A 46 2.52 5.91 -2.81
C VAL A 46 1.21 5.52 -3.52
N CYS A 47 0.50 4.53 -3.00
CA CYS A 47 -0.81 4.13 -3.49
C CYS A 47 -1.84 5.26 -3.34
N PHE A 48 -1.87 5.93 -2.19
CA PHE A 48 -2.76 7.05 -1.93
C PHE A 48 -2.50 8.24 -2.89
N VAL A 49 -1.24 8.61 -3.09
CA VAL A 49 -0.85 9.68 -4.03
C VAL A 49 -1.26 9.33 -5.46
N SER A 50 -1.10 8.07 -5.87
CA SER A 50 -1.49 7.61 -7.20
C SER A 50 -3.01 7.59 -7.40
N LEU A 51 -3.79 7.27 -6.35
CA LEU A 51 -5.25 7.39 -6.34
C LEU A 51 -5.67 8.85 -6.55
N ILE A 52 -5.09 9.78 -5.77
CA ILE A 52 -5.38 11.21 -5.90
C ILE A 52 -5.05 11.71 -7.31
N ARG A 53 -3.88 11.36 -7.85
CA ARG A 53 -3.50 11.73 -9.23
C ARG A 53 -4.48 11.19 -10.28
N MET A 54 -4.97 9.98 -10.10
CA MET A 54 -6.01 9.44 -10.97
C MET A 54 -7.31 10.21 -10.87
N LEU A 55 -7.77 10.49 -9.65
CA LEU A 55 -9.05 11.15 -9.37
C LEU A 55 -9.06 12.58 -9.96
N VAL A 56 -7.99 13.35 -9.74
CA VAL A 56 -7.80 14.68 -10.35
C VAL A 56 -7.76 14.62 -11.88
N LYS A 57 -7.21 13.54 -12.45
CA LYS A 57 -7.16 13.36 -13.91
C LYS A 57 -8.51 12.92 -14.51
N GLN A 58 -9.40 12.33 -13.70
CA GLN A 58 -10.78 12.02 -14.08
C GLN A 58 -11.68 13.25 -14.00
N GLU A 59 -11.52 14.09 -12.96
CA GLU A 59 -12.31 15.31 -12.79
C GLU A 59 -12.07 16.35 -13.90
N LYS A 60 -10.89 16.30 -14.54
CA LYS A 60 -10.50 17.24 -15.60
C LYS A 60 -10.89 16.80 -17.02
N ASN A 61 -11.61 15.68 -17.16
CA ASN A 61 -12.08 15.12 -18.45
C ASN A 61 -13.61 15.17 -18.49
#